data_AF-A0A316UXD1-F1
#
_entry.id   AF-A0A316UXD1-F1
#
_cell.length_a   1.000
_cell.length_b   1.000
_cell.length_c   1.000
_cell.angle_alpha   90.00
_cell.angle_beta   90.00
_cell.angle_gamma   90.00
#
_symmetry.space_group_name_H-M   'P 1'
#
loop_
_entity.id
_entity.type
_entity.pdbx_description
1 polymer ?
#
loop_
_entity_poly.entity_id
_entity_poly.type
_entity_poly.pdbx_seq_one_letter_code
_entity_poly.pdbx_strand_id
1 'polypeptide(L)'
;MLKYANTDTVCFHESDPKALVRLQAEHWDPLLDWVQERFGTRPSVAFDTLATSQPPKLMDALKSHLHELTPLELAALEKSLHLTKSIFLSLALLHGRMTVAEAMDAAWVETKAQIETWGEVEDSHDVGWAELGRELGAVRMAAVRSDETKSSA
;
A
#
# COMPACT_ATOMS: atom_id res chain seq x y z
N MET A 1 13.65 1.33 2.18
CA MET A 1 12.31 0.73 1.96
C MET A 1 11.89 -0.20 3.09
N LEU A 2 12.63 -1.27 3.41
CA LEU A 2 12.20 -2.25 4.43
C LEU A 2 11.83 -1.65 5.80
N LYS A 3 12.55 -0.60 6.25
CA LYS A 3 12.23 0.12 7.51
C LYS A 3 10.81 0.68 7.57
N TYR A 4 10.19 1.00 6.42
CA TYR A 4 8.83 1.54 6.37
C TYR A 4 7.78 0.50 6.77
N ALA A 5 8.08 -0.81 6.75
CA ALA A 5 7.14 -1.83 7.20
C ALA A 5 6.73 -1.66 8.68
N ASN A 6 7.64 -1.16 9.52
CA ASN A 6 7.36 -0.88 10.94
C ASN A 6 6.55 0.40 11.16
N THR A 7 6.41 1.24 10.14
CA THR A 7 5.66 2.50 10.18
C THR A 7 4.73 2.57 8.98
N ASP A 8 4.21 1.43 8.53
CA ASP A 8 3.36 1.34 7.35
C ASP A 8 1.96 1.81 7.72
N THR A 9 1.41 2.75 6.95
CA THR A 9 0.14 3.40 7.28
C THR A 9 -1.00 2.40 7.47
N VAL A 10 -1.01 1.30 6.70
CA VAL A 10 -2.10 0.31 6.75
C VAL A 10 -2.08 -0.57 8.01
N CYS A 11 -1.04 -0.43 8.83
CA CYS A 11 -0.88 -1.11 10.11
C CYS A 11 -1.31 -0.25 11.31
N PHE A 12 -1.76 0.99 11.11
CA PHE A 12 -2.22 1.88 12.18
C PHE A 12 -3.71 2.12 12.05
N HIS A 13 -4.49 1.37 12.83
CA HIS A 13 -5.93 1.44 12.80
C HIS A 13 -6.42 2.34 13.93
N GLU A 14 -7.55 2.99 13.70
CA GLU A 14 -8.21 3.84 14.68
C GLU A 14 -9.47 3.14 15.21
N SER A 15 -9.87 3.49 16.44
CA SER A 15 -11.14 3.05 17.02
C SER A 15 -12.30 4.03 16.78
N ASP A 16 -11.98 5.25 16.34
CA ASP A 16 -12.91 6.34 16.01
C ASP A 16 -12.23 7.33 15.04
N PRO A 17 -12.94 8.08 14.17
CA PRO A 17 -14.38 8.07 13.89
C PRO A 17 -14.85 6.83 13.13
N LYS A 18 -16.13 6.45 13.31
CA LYS A 18 -16.74 5.26 12.66
C LYS A 18 -16.53 5.16 11.15
N ALA A 19 -16.53 6.29 10.44
CA ALA A 19 -16.29 6.33 9.00
C ALA A 19 -14.88 5.84 8.66
N LEU A 20 -13.87 6.28 9.42
CA LEU A 20 -12.49 5.86 9.26
C LEU A 20 -12.33 4.37 9.59
N VAL A 21 -12.85 3.92 10.73
CA VAL A 21 -12.79 2.50 11.12
C VAL A 21 -13.37 1.59 10.04
N ARG A 22 -14.53 1.98 9.47
CA ARG A 22 -15.18 1.23 8.38
C ARG A 22 -14.28 1.15 7.15
N LEU A 23 -13.74 2.28 6.70
CA LEU A 23 -12.91 2.35 5.48
C LEU A 23 -11.56 1.66 5.67
N GLN A 24 -10.95 1.74 6.86
CA GLN A 24 -9.74 0.99 7.20
C GLN A 24 -10.00 -0.52 7.12
N ALA A 25 -11.06 -1.01 7.74
CA ALA A 25 -11.42 -2.42 7.65
C ALA A 25 -11.72 -2.86 6.20
N GLU A 26 -12.48 -2.06 5.46
CA GLU A 26 -12.88 -2.37 4.08
C GLU A 26 -11.68 -2.47 3.12
N HIS A 27 -10.70 -1.57 3.24
CA HIS A 27 -9.61 -1.47 2.28
C HIS A 27 -8.28 -2.07 2.77
N TRP A 28 -8.01 -2.08 4.07
CA TRP A 28 -6.71 -2.52 4.61
C TRP A 28 -6.73 -3.97 5.10
N ASP A 29 -7.82 -4.47 5.68
CA ASP A 29 -7.84 -5.87 6.14
C ASP A 29 -7.62 -6.89 5.01
N PRO A 30 -8.25 -6.77 3.82
CA PRO A 30 -8.01 -7.69 2.71
C PRO A 30 -6.57 -7.63 2.20
N LEU A 31 -5.91 -6.48 2.31
CA LEU A 31 -4.50 -6.33 1.97
C LEU A 31 -3.62 -7.07 2.98
N LEU A 32 -3.88 -6.90 4.28
CA LEU A 32 -3.13 -7.55 5.35
C LEU A 32 -3.30 -9.09 5.29
N ASP A 33 -4.50 -9.57 4.93
CA ASP A 33 -4.78 -10.99 4.64
C ASP A 33 -3.90 -11.49 3.50
N TRP A 34 -3.87 -10.75 2.39
CA TRP A 34 -3.03 -11.12 1.26
C TRP A 34 -1.53 -11.13 1.60
N VAL A 35 -1.04 -10.20 2.43
CA VAL A 35 0.36 -10.22 2.89
C VAL A 35 0.62 -11.48 3.70
N GLN A 36 -0.30 -11.88 4.57
CA GLN A 36 -0.19 -13.14 5.33
C GLN A 36 -0.15 -14.35 4.40
N GLU A 37 -1.02 -14.42 3.40
CA GLU A 37 -1.06 -15.51 2.43
C GLU A 37 0.24 -15.59 1.62
N ARG A 38 0.76 -14.44 1.18
CA ARG A 38 1.95 -14.37 0.33
C ARG A 38 3.26 -14.60 1.07
N PHE A 39 3.40 -14.02 2.26
CA PHE A 39 4.66 -14.04 3.02
C PHE A 39 4.61 -14.97 4.24
N GLY A 40 3.49 -15.67 4.45
CA GLY A 40 3.29 -16.65 5.52
C GLY A 40 3.24 -16.05 6.93
N THR A 41 3.16 -14.72 7.05
CA THR A 41 3.11 -14.00 8.33
C THR A 41 2.28 -12.73 8.15
N ARG A 42 1.25 -12.57 8.98
CA ARG A 42 0.43 -11.34 8.97
C ARG A 42 1.21 -10.16 9.54
N PRO A 43 1.08 -8.95 8.98
CA PRO A 43 1.59 -7.76 9.63
C PRO A 43 0.94 -7.52 11.00
N SER A 44 1.71 -6.98 11.93
CA SER A 44 1.20 -6.49 13.21
C SER A 44 0.43 -5.18 12.99
N VAL A 45 -0.81 -5.13 13.47
CA VAL A 45 -1.66 -3.93 13.48
C VAL A 45 -1.65 -3.32 14.87
N ALA A 46 -1.43 -2.02 14.94
CA ALA A 46 -1.57 -1.21 16.13
C ALA A 46 -2.92 -0.48 16.09
N PHE A 47 -3.56 -0.34 17.25
CA PHE A 47 -4.78 0.44 17.43
C PHE A 47 -4.50 1.63 18.32
N ASP A 48 -4.94 2.83 17.91
CA ASP A 48 -4.87 4.08 18.69
C ASP A 48 -3.46 4.41 19.24
N THR A 49 -2.40 3.97 18.55
CA THR A 49 -1.00 4.15 18.99
C THR A 49 -0.06 4.34 17.80
N LEU A 50 1.07 5.02 18.02
CA LEU A 50 2.06 5.31 16.98
C LEU A 50 3.20 4.28 16.90
N ALA A 51 3.12 3.19 17.66
CA ALA A 51 4.19 2.22 17.77
C ALA A 51 3.70 0.83 17.35
N THR A 52 4.29 0.31 16.27
CA THR A 52 4.17 -1.10 15.88
C THR A 52 5.56 -1.66 15.56
N SER A 53 5.70 -2.97 15.68
CA SER A 53 6.87 -3.69 15.22
C SER A 53 6.41 -4.91 14.44
N GLN A 54 6.92 -5.04 13.22
CA GLN A 54 6.56 -6.16 12.38
C GLN A 54 7.28 -7.43 12.84
N PRO A 55 6.64 -8.60 12.72
CA PRO A 55 7.26 -9.86 13.12
C PRO A 55 8.60 -10.06 12.39
N PRO A 56 9.68 -10.50 13.07
CA PRO A 56 10.98 -10.71 12.43
C PRO A 56 10.90 -11.60 11.19
N LYS A 57 10.06 -12.66 11.24
CA LYS A 57 9.81 -13.55 10.11
C LYS A 57 9.24 -12.83 8.88
N LEU A 58 8.33 -11.87 9.08
CA LEU A 58 7.79 -11.06 7.99
C LEU A 58 8.88 -10.14 7.43
N MET A 59 9.68 -9.51 8.30
CA MET A 59 10.78 -8.63 7.88
C MET A 59 11.83 -9.36 7.05
N ASP A 60 12.18 -10.59 7.44
CA ASP A 60 13.09 -11.44 6.68
C ASP A 60 12.50 -11.86 5.33
N ALA A 61 11.21 -12.25 5.30
CA ALA A 61 10.52 -12.61 4.06
C ALA A 61 10.45 -11.43 3.08
N LEU A 62 10.09 -10.24 3.56
CA LEU A 62 10.09 -9.01 2.78
C LEU A 62 11.49 -8.68 2.26
N LYS A 63 12.53 -8.80 3.10
CA LYS A 63 13.91 -8.55 2.69
C LYS A 63 14.33 -9.47 1.56
N SER A 64 14.13 -10.77 1.71
CA SER A 64 14.44 -11.76 0.67
C SER A 64 13.70 -11.44 -0.62
N HIS A 65 12.42 -11.11 -0.54
CA HIS A 65 11.62 -10.77 -1.71
C HIS A 65 12.10 -9.49 -2.41
N LEU A 66 12.48 -8.45 -1.66
CA LEU A 66 13.05 -7.23 -2.24
C LEU A 66 14.36 -7.49 -3.02
N HIS A 67 15.13 -8.50 -2.64
CA HIS A 67 16.34 -8.90 -3.36
C HIS A 67 16.06 -9.62 -4.69
N GLU A 68 14.85 -10.16 -4.88
CA GLU A 68 14.43 -10.82 -6.12
C GLU A 68 13.91 -9.83 -7.17
N LEU A 69 13.60 -8.60 -6.75
CA LEU A 69 13.08 -7.57 -7.65
C LEU A 69 14.18 -7.08 -8.60
N THR A 70 13.81 -6.91 -9.86
CA THR A 70 14.64 -6.23 -10.85
C THR A 70 14.84 -4.76 -10.46
N PRO A 71 15.89 -4.08 -10.98
CA PRO A 71 16.10 -2.66 -10.73
C PRO A 71 14.89 -1.79 -11.08
N LEU A 72 14.15 -2.13 -12.15
CA LEU A 72 12.94 -1.41 -12.54
C LEU A 72 11.80 -1.62 -11.55
N GLU A 73 11.56 -2.86 -11.11
CA GLU A 73 10.54 -3.17 -10.11
C GLU A 73 10.85 -2.51 -8.77
N LEU A 74 12.11 -2.49 -8.35
CA LEU A 74 12.52 -1.85 -7.11
C LEU A 74 12.30 -0.33 -7.16
N ALA A 75 12.64 0.32 -8.28
CA ALA A 75 12.38 1.75 -8.48
C ALA A 75 10.88 2.07 -8.51
N ALA A 76 10.07 1.23 -9.18
CA ALA A 76 8.63 1.37 -9.21
C ALA A 76 8.01 1.21 -7.81
N LEU A 77 8.46 0.21 -7.06
CA LEU A 77 8.05 -0.05 -5.68
C LEU A 77 8.44 1.11 -4.74
N GLU A 78 9.65 1.67 -4.88
CA GLU A 78 10.07 2.81 -4.09
C GLU A 78 9.18 4.03 -4.35
N LYS A 79 8.84 4.27 -5.62
CA LYS A 79 7.97 5.39 -6.00
C LYS A 79 6.56 5.23 -5.42
N SER A 80 5.92 4.07 -5.58
CA SER A 80 4.60 3.83 -5.00
C SER A 80 4.63 3.88 -3.47
N LEU A 81 5.70 3.41 -2.84
CA LEU A 81 5.86 3.43 -1.38
C LEU A 81 5.82 4.86 -0.85
N HIS A 82 6.48 5.80 -1.51
CA HIS A 82 6.49 7.20 -1.07
C HIS A 82 5.14 7.89 -1.24
N LEU A 83 4.39 7.52 -2.27
CA LEU A 83 3.05 8.06 -2.57
C LEU A 83 1.99 7.49 -1.63
N THR A 84 1.99 6.18 -1.43
CA THR A 84 0.98 5.46 -0.63
C THR A 84 1.32 5.37 0.84
N LYS A 85 2.58 5.67 1.21
CA LYS A 85 3.14 5.46 2.57
C LYS A 85 3.05 4.00 3.04
N SER A 86 2.92 3.06 2.11
CA SER A 86 2.75 1.64 2.42
C SER A 86 3.57 0.74 1.50
N ILE A 87 4.42 -0.09 2.10
CA ILE A 87 5.15 -1.14 1.39
C ILE A 87 4.21 -2.29 1.04
N PHE A 88 3.21 -2.56 1.86
CA PHE A 88 2.24 -3.62 1.60
C PHE A 88 1.35 -3.29 0.41
N LEU A 89 0.77 -2.08 0.34
CA LEU A 89 0.01 -1.63 -0.83
C LEU A 89 0.88 -1.62 -2.10
N SER A 90 2.10 -1.10 -1.97
CA SER A 90 3.04 -1.03 -3.08
C SER A 90 3.39 -2.40 -3.64
N LEU A 91 3.62 -3.40 -2.77
CA LEU A 91 3.85 -4.78 -3.20
C LEU A 91 2.60 -5.38 -3.84
N ALA A 92 1.41 -5.15 -3.27
CA ALA A 92 0.17 -5.66 -3.84
C ALA A 92 -0.10 -5.11 -5.25
N LEU A 93 0.14 -3.81 -5.47
CA LEU A 93 0.04 -3.18 -6.78
C LEU A 93 1.09 -3.72 -7.75
N LEU A 94 2.36 -3.82 -7.32
CA LEU A 94 3.46 -4.34 -8.14
C LEU A 94 3.15 -5.75 -8.64
N HIS A 95 2.64 -6.61 -7.75
CA HIS A 95 2.27 -8.00 -8.07
C HIS A 95 0.92 -8.15 -8.76
N GLY A 96 0.24 -7.06 -9.11
CA GLY A 96 -1.06 -7.09 -9.75
C GLY A 96 -2.17 -7.72 -8.91
N ARG A 97 -1.98 -7.83 -7.58
CA ARG A 97 -3.03 -8.24 -6.64
C ARG A 97 -4.13 -7.18 -6.53
N MET A 98 -3.78 -5.92 -6.72
CA MET A 98 -4.69 -4.79 -6.72
C MET A 98 -4.58 -4.04 -8.04
N THR A 99 -5.72 -3.56 -8.51
CA THR A 99 -5.81 -2.57 -9.58
C THR A 99 -5.31 -1.21 -9.08
N VAL A 100 -5.04 -0.29 -10.02
CA VAL A 100 -4.67 1.08 -9.68
C VAL A 100 -5.77 1.77 -8.86
N ALA A 101 -7.03 1.59 -9.25
CA ALA A 101 -8.17 2.19 -8.54
C ALA A 101 -8.27 1.69 -7.10
N GLU A 102 -8.18 0.36 -6.87
CA GLU A 102 -8.21 -0.21 -5.52
C GLU A 102 -7.03 0.28 -4.66
N ALA A 103 -5.84 0.42 -5.26
CA ALA A 103 -4.67 0.94 -4.56
C ALA A 103 -4.83 2.42 -4.20
N MET A 104 -5.46 3.22 -5.06
CA MET A 104 -5.80 4.61 -4.78
C MET A 104 -6.80 4.70 -3.64
N ASP A 105 -7.88 3.90 -3.69
CA ASP A 105 -8.91 3.86 -2.65
C ASP A 105 -8.30 3.54 -1.29
N ALA A 106 -7.44 2.52 -1.23
CA ALA A 106 -6.77 2.12 -0.01
C ALA A 106 -5.75 3.14 0.51
N ALA A 107 -5.03 3.84 -0.38
CA ALA A 107 -4.11 4.90 0.01
C ALA A 107 -4.81 6.18 0.51
N TRP A 108 -6.08 6.38 0.16
CA TRP A 108 -6.86 7.58 0.49
C TRP A 108 -7.90 7.37 1.58
N VAL A 109 -7.88 6.23 2.27
CA VAL A 109 -8.84 5.89 3.33
C VAL A 109 -9.05 7.04 4.32
N GLU A 110 -7.97 7.63 4.81
CA GLU A 110 -8.03 8.75 5.77
C GLU A 110 -8.69 9.98 5.14
N THR A 111 -8.22 10.42 3.98
CA THR A 111 -8.79 11.57 3.26
C THR A 111 -10.27 11.37 2.95
N LYS A 112 -10.67 10.17 2.51
CA LYS A 112 -12.08 9.83 2.24
C LYS A 112 -12.93 9.89 3.50
N ALA A 113 -12.44 9.37 4.63
CA ALA A 113 -13.15 9.46 5.90
C ALA A 113 -13.36 10.93 6.33
N GLN A 114 -12.36 11.79 6.10
CA GLN A 114 -12.44 13.22 6.38
C GLN A 114 -13.45 13.91 5.45
N ILE A 115 -13.43 13.61 4.15
CA ILE A 115 -14.41 14.11 3.17
C ILE A 115 -15.83 13.69 3.54
N GLU A 116 -16.04 12.42 3.94
CA GLU A 116 -17.35 11.94 4.38
C GLU A 116 -17.88 12.70 5.60
N THR A 117 -16.98 13.11 6.50
CA THR A 117 -17.36 13.75 7.76
C THR A 117 -17.54 15.26 7.61
N TRP A 118 -16.70 15.92 6.80
CA TRP A 118 -16.59 17.38 6.77
C TRP A 118 -16.84 18.00 5.38
N GLY A 119 -17.10 17.18 4.37
CA GLY A 119 -17.25 17.62 2.98
C GLY A 119 -15.93 17.75 2.24
N GLU A 120 -16.02 17.89 0.93
CA GLU A 120 -14.86 17.99 0.03
C GLU A 120 -14.30 19.43 0.00
N VAL A 121 -12.98 19.54 -0.17
CA VAL A 121 -12.31 20.80 -0.49
C VAL A 121 -11.92 20.77 -1.97
N GLU A 122 -12.63 21.56 -2.76
CA GLU A 122 -12.41 21.74 -4.21
C GLU A 122 -10.96 22.18 -4.51
N ASP A 123 -10.39 21.79 -5.65
CA ASP A 123 -9.00 21.98 -6.13
C ASP A 123 -7.88 21.21 -5.38
N SER A 124 -8.13 20.74 -4.16
CA SER A 124 -7.15 19.99 -3.35
C SER A 124 -7.27 18.48 -3.58
N HIS A 125 -8.49 17.96 -3.44
CA HIS A 125 -8.72 16.51 -3.44
C HIS A 125 -8.77 15.91 -4.85
N ASP A 126 -9.26 16.64 -5.84
CA ASP A 126 -9.34 16.20 -7.23
C ASP A 126 -7.95 16.10 -7.90
N VAL A 127 -7.09 17.12 -7.71
CA VAL A 127 -5.73 17.13 -8.25
C VAL A 127 -4.88 16.04 -7.62
N GLY A 128 -4.94 15.90 -6.29
CA GLY A 128 -4.22 14.85 -5.58
C GLY A 128 -4.65 13.45 -6.01
N TRP A 129 -5.94 13.24 -6.23
CA TRP A 129 -6.49 11.97 -6.71
C TRP A 129 -6.00 11.64 -8.12
N ALA A 130 -6.09 12.60 -9.04
CA ALA A 130 -5.64 12.41 -10.42
C ALA A 130 -4.13 12.16 -10.51
N GLU A 131 -3.33 12.87 -9.72
CA GLU A 131 -1.89 12.66 -9.62
C GLU A 131 -1.57 11.26 -9.09
N LEU A 132 -2.19 10.84 -7.99
CA LEU A 132 -1.96 9.50 -7.46
C LEU A 132 -2.27 8.42 -8.52
N GLY A 133 -3.39 8.54 -9.22
CA GLY A 133 -3.78 7.58 -10.26
C GLY A 133 -2.77 7.51 -11.41
N ARG A 134 -2.29 8.65 -11.88
CA ARG A 134 -1.25 8.71 -12.92
C ARG A 134 0.03 8.03 -12.47
N GLU A 135 0.49 8.32 -11.26
CA GLU A 135 1.76 7.78 -10.76
C GLU A 135 1.68 6.28 -10.46
N LEU A 136 0.58 5.81 -9.84
CA LEU A 136 0.36 4.38 -9.61
C LEU A 136 0.12 3.61 -10.91
N GLY A 137 -0.51 4.23 -11.91
CA GLY A 137 -0.60 3.69 -13.27
C GLY A 137 0.78 3.45 -13.90
N ALA A 138 1.69 4.42 -13.78
CA ALA A 138 3.07 4.26 -14.26
C ALA A 138 3.82 3.12 -13.55
N VAL A 139 3.61 2.95 -12.23
CA VAL A 139 4.17 1.84 -11.44
C VAL A 139 3.65 0.50 -11.95
N ARG A 140 2.34 0.38 -12.20
CA ARG A 140 1.76 -0.87 -12.70
C ARG A 140 2.28 -1.22 -14.10
N MET A 141 2.45 -0.24 -14.97
CA MET A 141 3.05 -0.44 -16.30
C MET A 141 4.50 -0.92 -16.23
N ALA A 142 5.29 -0.41 -15.28
CA ALA A 142 6.65 -0.87 -15.06
C ALA A 142 6.71 -2.34 -14.64
N ALA A 143 5.76 -2.79 -13.79
CA ALA A 143 5.64 -4.19 -13.40
C ALA A 143 5.32 -5.09 -14.60
N VAL A 144 4.31 -4.73 -15.39
CA VAL A 144 3.92 -5.49 -16.59
C VAL A 144 5.09 -5.64 -17.57
N ARG A 145 5.84 -4.57 -17.81
CA ARG A 145 7.03 -4.62 -18.69
C ARG A 145 8.11 -5.55 -18.14
N SER A 146 8.33 -5.55 -16.83
CA SER A 146 9.29 -6.46 -16.20
C SER A 146 8.88 -7.92 -16.35
N ASP A 147 7.59 -8.24 -16.21
CA ASP A 147 7.04 -9.58 -16.41
C ASP A 147 7.23 -10.07 -17.86
N GLU A 148 6.97 -9.22 -18.85
CA GLU A 148 7.20 -9.52 -20.27
C GLU A 148 8.67 -9.83 -20.57
N THR A 149 9.58 -9.06 -19.95
CA THR A 149 11.02 -9.25 -20.11
C THR A 149 11.49 -10.57 -19.49
N LYS A 150 10.95 -10.94 -18.32
CA LYS A 150 11.23 -12.22 -17.65
C LYS A 150 10.67 -13.42 -18.42
N SER A 151 9.50 -13.29 -19.05
CA SER A 151 8.89 -14.37 -19.84
C SER A 151 9.57 -14.61 -21.19
N SER A 152 10.37 -13.65 -21.67
CA SER A 152 11.05 -13.71 -22.98
C SER A 152 12.52 -14.15 -22.90
N ALA A 153 13.05 -14.37 -21.69
CA ALA A 153 14.43 -14.75 -21.41
C ALA A 153 14.53 -16.23 -20.98
#